data_AF-A0A521N5U9-F1
#
_entry.id   AF-A0A521N5U9-F1
#
_cell.length_a   1.000
_cell.length_b   1.000
_cell.length_c   1.000
_cell.angle_alpha   90.00
_cell.angle_beta   90.00
_cell.angle_gamma   90.00
#
_symmetry.space_group_name_H-M   'P 1'
#
loop_
_entity.id
_entity.type
_entity.pdbx_description
1 polymer ?
#
loop_
_entity_poly.entity_id
_entity_poly.type
_entity_poly.pdbx_seq_one_letter_code
_entity_poly.pdbx_strand_id
1 'polypeptide(L)'
;MTAAEFQQISHTIPLLPGIYKYYDTDGQLLYVGKAKELRKRVSSYFSKTFTTYKTHELVQRISRIEFTIVDSEQDAFLLENSLIKEYQPRYNINLKDDKTYPYIVIKKEPYPRIFLTRKKINDGSEYLGPFTSAGKVRDLIDFIKQYVPLRTCKLNLSEQNIRKGKFKVCLEYHLGNCKGPCEGLQDQQD
;
A
#
# COMPACT_ATOMS: atom_id res chain seq x y z
N MET A 1 -7.78 -25.51 -18.59
CA MET A 1 -9.10 -24.88 -18.74
C MET A 1 -9.23 -24.46 -20.19
N THR A 2 -10.21 -24.99 -20.90
CA THR A 2 -10.48 -24.64 -22.30
C THR A 2 -11.31 -23.36 -22.42
N ALA A 3 -11.34 -22.74 -23.60
CA ALA A 3 -12.19 -21.57 -23.84
C ALA A 3 -13.69 -21.89 -23.64
N ALA A 4 -14.11 -23.13 -23.92
CA ALA A 4 -15.49 -23.58 -23.71
C ALA A 4 -15.82 -23.69 -22.21
N GLU A 5 -14.92 -24.26 -21.41
CA GLU A 5 -15.04 -24.31 -19.94
C GLU A 5 -15.07 -22.90 -19.35
N PHE A 6 -14.20 -22.00 -19.83
CA PHE A 6 -14.20 -20.62 -19.37
C PHE A 6 -15.51 -19.89 -19.66
N GLN A 7 -16.10 -20.08 -20.85
CA GLN A 7 -17.39 -19.47 -21.21
C GLN A 7 -18.49 -19.81 -20.20
N GLN A 8 -18.51 -21.05 -19.69
CA GLN A 8 -19.49 -21.50 -18.69
C GLN A 8 -19.38 -20.73 -17.37
N ILE A 9 -18.18 -20.30 -16.95
CA ILE A 9 -17.98 -19.57 -15.68
C ILE A 9 -17.86 -18.05 -15.87
N SER A 10 -17.65 -17.57 -17.10
CA SER A 10 -17.35 -16.15 -17.37
C SER A 10 -18.40 -15.18 -16.81
N HIS A 11 -19.67 -15.59 -16.79
CA HIS A 11 -20.79 -14.79 -16.31
C HIS A 11 -20.82 -14.63 -14.78
N THR A 12 -20.16 -15.52 -14.03
CA THR A 12 -20.07 -15.44 -12.56
C THR A 12 -19.00 -14.45 -12.11
N ILE A 13 -18.06 -14.09 -13.00
CA ILE A 13 -17.01 -13.10 -12.72
C ILE A 13 -17.63 -11.69 -12.82
N PRO A 14 -17.45 -10.81 -11.82
CA PRO A 14 -18.04 -9.48 -11.84
C PRO A 14 -17.32 -8.50 -12.78
N LEU A 15 -18.00 -7.41 -13.13
CA LEU A 15 -17.43 -6.24 -13.82
C LEU A 15 -16.94 -5.19 -12.81
N LEU A 16 -16.24 -5.66 -11.77
CA LEU A 16 -15.72 -4.82 -10.69
C LEU A 16 -14.18 -4.88 -10.66
N PRO A 17 -13.54 -3.89 -10.04
CA PRO A 17 -12.10 -3.94 -9.81
C PRO A 17 -11.75 -5.04 -8.82
N GLY A 18 -10.56 -5.60 -8.99
CA GLY A 18 -10.15 -6.74 -8.19
C GLY A 18 -8.84 -7.35 -8.63
N ILE A 19 -8.49 -8.42 -7.95
CA ILE A 19 -7.40 -9.31 -8.33
C ILE A 19 -7.96 -10.64 -8.85
N TYR A 20 -7.21 -11.30 -9.71
CA TYR A 20 -7.47 -12.66 -10.16
C TYR A 20 -6.22 -13.52 -9.96
N LYS A 21 -6.46 -14.79 -9.66
CA LYS A 21 -5.45 -15.81 -9.40
C LYS A 21 -5.70 -17.00 -10.30
N TYR A 22 -4.64 -17.54 -10.89
CA TYR A 22 -4.68 -18.74 -11.71
C TYR A 22 -3.92 -19.87 -11.03
N TYR A 23 -4.53 -21.03 -10.96
CA TYR A 23 -3.97 -22.22 -10.34
C TYR A 23 -3.82 -23.35 -11.35
N ASP A 24 -2.85 -24.24 -11.15
CA ASP A 24 -2.73 -25.50 -11.91
C ASP A 24 -3.55 -26.63 -11.29
N THR A 25 -3.50 -27.81 -11.91
CA THR A 25 -4.24 -29.01 -11.48
C THR A 25 -3.86 -29.48 -10.09
N ASP A 26 -2.64 -29.17 -9.63
CA ASP A 26 -2.13 -29.55 -8.31
C ASP A 26 -2.47 -28.49 -7.24
N GLY A 27 -3.17 -27.42 -7.64
CA GLY A 27 -3.56 -26.32 -6.76
C GLY A 27 -2.45 -25.30 -6.51
N GLN A 28 -1.35 -25.31 -7.28
CA GLN A 28 -0.27 -24.34 -7.15
C GLN A 28 -0.64 -23.02 -7.83
N LEU A 29 -0.31 -21.90 -7.17
CA LEU A 29 -0.56 -20.56 -7.71
C LEU A 29 0.43 -20.24 -8.86
N LEU A 30 -0.08 -20.17 -10.08
CA LEU A 30 0.69 -19.90 -11.29
C LEU A 30 0.90 -18.41 -11.53
N TYR A 31 -0.16 -17.62 -11.31
CA TYR A 31 -0.18 -16.21 -11.66
C TYR A 31 -1.17 -15.42 -10.80
N VAL A 32 -0.81 -14.19 -10.46
CA VAL A 32 -1.68 -13.17 -9.86
C VAL A 32 -1.69 -11.93 -10.75
N GLY A 33 -2.85 -11.36 -11.01
CA GLY A 33 -2.97 -10.09 -11.72
C GLY A 33 -4.09 -9.21 -11.18
N LYS A 34 -4.01 -7.89 -11.46
CA LYS A 34 -5.06 -6.91 -11.17
C LYS A 34 -5.92 -6.58 -12.38
N ALA A 35 -7.16 -6.18 -12.13
CA ALA A 35 -8.10 -5.73 -13.15
C ALA A 35 -8.91 -4.53 -12.67
N LYS A 36 -9.18 -3.57 -13.58
CA LYS A 36 -10.25 -2.57 -13.39
C LYS A 36 -11.63 -3.19 -13.51
N GLU A 37 -11.76 -4.17 -14.41
CA GLU A 37 -12.97 -4.96 -14.62
C GLU A 37 -12.54 -6.42 -14.76
N LEU A 38 -12.77 -7.22 -13.71
CA LEU A 38 -12.31 -8.62 -13.63
C LEU A 38 -12.75 -9.44 -14.83
N ARG A 39 -14.05 -9.44 -15.19
CA ARG A 39 -14.56 -10.23 -16.32
C ARG A 39 -13.85 -9.89 -17.63
N LYS A 40 -13.75 -8.61 -17.99
CA LYS A 40 -13.08 -8.19 -19.24
C LYS A 40 -11.62 -8.61 -19.26
N ARG A 41 -10.92 -8.45 -18.14
CA ARG A 41 -9.49 -8.80 -18.04
C ARG A 41 -9.28 -10.30 -18.15
N VAL A 42 -10.01 -11.12 -17.39
CA VAL A 42 -9.88 -12.57 -17.42
C VAL A 42 -10.28 -13.12 -18.80
N SER A 43 -11.38 -12.65 -19.38
CA SER A 43 -11.83 -13.08 -20.72
C SER A 43 -10.80 -12.83 -21.82
N SER A 44 -9.97 -11.79 -21.69
CA SER A 44 -8.92 -11.51 -22.68
C SER A 44 -7.89 -12.64 -22.82
N TYR A 45 -7.63 -13.40 -21.76
CA TYR A 45 -6.71 -14.55 -21.77
C TYR A 45 -7.26 -15.75 -22.56
N PHE A 46 -8.59 -15.85 -22.71
CA PHE A 46 -9.25 -16.96 -23.41
C PHE A 46 -9.70 -16.57 -24.82
N SER A 47 -9.32 -15.39 -25.30
CA SER A 47 -9.52 -14.96 -26.68
C SER A 47 -8.51 -15.61 -27.63
N LYS A 48 -8.89 -15.83 -28.90
CA LYS A 48 -8.10 -16.61 -29.87
C LYS A 48 -6.76 -15.98 -30.28
N THR A 49 -6.50 -14.72 -29.95
CA THR A 49 -5.30 -13.98 -30.35
C THR A 49 -4.32 -13.83 -29.17
N PHE A 50 -3.52 -14.87 -28.93
CA PHE A 50 -2.43 -14.79 -27.96
C PHE A 50 -1.30 -13.90 -28.48
N THR A 51 -0.90 -12.92 -27.67
CA THR A 51 0.16 -11.97 -28.03
C THR A 51 1.57 -12.48 -27.68
N THR A 52 1.71 -13.50 -26.83
CA THR A 52 3.01 -14.03 -26.39
C THR A 52 2.96 -15.52 -26.03
N TYR A 53 4.06 -16.24 -26.30
CA TYR A 53 4.21 -17.67 -25.97
C TYR A 53 4.02 -17.97 -24.47
N LYS A 54 4.59 -17.13 -23.59
CA LYS A 54 4.45 -17.26 -22.13
C LYS A 54 2.97 -17.20 -21.68
N THR A 55 2.18 -16.34 -22.31
CA THR A 55 0.75 -16.19 -22.01
C THR A 55 -0.03 -17.42 -22.49
N HIS A 56 0.30 -17.94 -23.68
CA HIS A 56 -0.30 -19.17 -24.19
C HIS A 56 -0.01 -20.37 -23.26
N GLU A 57 1.25 -20.55 -22.84
CA GLU A 57 1.64 -21.62 -21.93
C GLU A 57 0.94 -21.51 -20.56
N LEU A 58 0.85 -20.28 -20.01
CA LEU A 58 0.09 -20.02 -18.78
C LEU A 58 -1.35 -20.50 -18.93
N VAL A 59 -2.05 -20.07 -19.98
CA VAL A 59 -3.48 -20.37 -20.20
C VAL A 59 -3.73 -21.87 -20.32
N GLN A 60 -2.84 -22.61 -20.98
CA GLN A 60 -2.95 -24.07 -21.09
C GLN A 60 -2.89 -24.78 -19.72
N ARG A 61 -2.16 -24.21 -18.75
CA ARG A 61 -1.98 -24.81 -17.41
C ARG A 61 -3.07 -24.41 -16.40
N ILE A 62 -3.89 -23.42 -16.69
CA ILE A 62 -4.94 -22.96 -15.76
C ILE A 62 -5.95 -24.09 -15.54
N SER A 63 -6.13 -24.56 -14.32
CA SER A 63 -7.20 -25.48 -13.92
C SER A 63 -8.34 -24.74 -13.22
N ARG A 64 -8.00 -23.71 -12.42
CA ARG A 64 -8.91 -22.99 -11.54
C ARG A 64 -8.59 -21.51 -11.53
N ILE A 65 -9.65 -20.70 -11.51
CA ILE A 65 -9.59 -19.24 -11.43
C ILE A 65 -10.25 -18.82 -10.12
N GLU A 66 -9.56 -17.99 -9.35
CA GLU A 66 -10.13 -17.30 -8.20
C GLU A 66 -10.03 -15.80 -8.40
N PHE A 67 -10.93 -15.03 -7.77
CA PHE A 67 -10.88 -13.59 -7.80
C PHE A 67 -11.30 -13.00 -6.46
N THR A 68 -10.83 -11.79 -6.19
CA THR A 68 -11.21 -11.01 -5.01
C THR A 68 -11.59 -9.61 -5.48
N ILE A 69 -12.81 -9.20 -5.15
CA ILE A 69 -13.32 -7.85 -5.42
C ILE A 69 -12.69 -6.90 -4.41
N VAL A 70 -12.35 -5.69 -4.86
CA VAL A 70 -11.87 -4.62 -3.99
C VAL A 70 -12.61 -3.33 -4.31
N ASP A 71 -12.51 -2.34 -3.44
CA ASP A 71 -13.24 -1.08 -3.58
C ASP A 71 -12.58 -0.11 -4.58
N SER A 72 -11.26 -0.24 -4.81
CA SER A 72 -10.51 0.66 -5.70
C SER A 72 -9.40 -0.02 -6.51
N GLU A 73 -8.97 0.61 -7.61
CA GLU A 73 -7.81 0.13 -8.39
C GLU A 73 -6.52 0.13 -7.56
N GLN A 74 -6.41 1.07 -6.62
CA GLN A 74 -5.29 1.21 -5.70
C GLN A 74 -5.21 -0.01 -4.78
N ASP A 75 -6.34 -0.45 -4.22
CA ASP A 75 -6.40 -1.66 -3.39
C ASP A 75 -6.05 -2.90 -4.19
N ALA A 76 -6.53 -2.99 -5.45
CA ALA A 76 -6.18 -4.10 -6.33
C ALA A 76 -4.66 -4.17 -6.57
N PHE A 77 -4.03 -3.01 -6.78
CA PHE A 77 -2.58 -2.92 -6.97
C PHE A 77 -1.79 -3.29 -5.70
N LEU A 78 -2.22 -2.83 -4.53
CA LEU A 78 -1.59 -3.16 -3.25
C LEU A 78 -1.70 -4.65 -2.94
N LEU A 79 -2.88 -5.23 -3.15
CA LEU A 79 -3.15 -6.64 -2.89
C LEU A 79 -2.42 -7.55 -3.89
N GLU A 80 -2.43 -7.21 -5.18
CA GLU A 80 -1.65 -7.92 -6.21
C GLU A 80 -0.17 -7.99 -5.83
N ASN A 81 0.45 -6.85 -5.52
CA ASN A 81 1.86 -6.82 -5.16
C ASN A 81 2.15 -7.62 -3.89
N SER A 82 1.27 -7.54 -2.89
CA SER A 82 1.43 -8.30 -1.64
C SER A 82 1.43 -9.81 -1.91
N LEU A 83 0.49 -10.29 -2.74
CA LEU A 83 0.39 -11.70 -3.10
C LEU A 83 1.54 -12.17 -4.00
N ILE A 84 1.98 -11.36 -4.97
CA ILE A 84 3.16 -11.70 -5.78
C ILE A 84 4.40 -11.84 -4.89
N LYS A 85 4.56 -10.96 -3.90
CA LYS A 85 5.67 -11.01 -2.95
C LYS A 85 5.62 -12.24 -2.06
N GLU A 86 4.44 -12.57 -1.54
CA GLU A 86 4.21 -13.72 -0.64
C GLU A 86 4.39 -15.06 -1.35
N TYR A 87 3.78 -15.24 -2.53
CA TYR A 87 3.71 -16.54 -3.19
C TYR A 87 4.73 -16.73 -4.32
N GLN A 88 5.37 -15.66 -4.81
CA GLN A 88 6.32 -15.68 -5.94
C GLN A 88 5.86 -16.56 -7.12
N PRO A 89 4.66 -16.33 -7.70
CA PRO A 89 4.08 -17.24 -8.69
C PRO A 89 4.96 -17.35 -9.95
N ARG A 90 5.10 -18.56 -10.49
CA ARG A 90 6.00 -18.88 -11.60
C ARG A 90 5.88 -17.96 -12.82
N TYR A 91 4.67 -17.54 -13.17
CA TYR A 91 4.42 -16.74 -14.37
C TYR A 91 4.43 -15.23 -14.12
N ASN A 92 4.43 -14.77 -12.86
CA ASN A 92 4.64 -13.35 -12.56
C ASN A 92 6.09 -12.95 -12.87
N ILE A 93 6.28 -11.76 -13.43
CA ILE A 93 7.62 -11.18 -13.52
C ILE A 93 7.93 -10.64 -12.13
N ASN A 94 9.03 -11.10 -11.54
CA ASN A 94 9.52 -10.54 -10.28
C ASN A 94 9.85 -9.06 -10.52
N LEU A 95 8.95 -8.19 -10.04
CA LEU A 95 9.19 -6.76 -10.01
C LEU A 95 10.36 -6.54 -9.05
N LYS A 96 11.54 -6.23 -9.59
CA LYS A 96 12.78 -5.99 -8.83
C LYS A 96 12.67 -4.82 -7.84
N ASP A 97 11.60 -4.02 -7.89
CA ASP A 97 11.43 -2.89 -6.99
C ASP A 97 10.86 -3.37 -5.65
N ASP A 98 11.77 -3.75 -4.75
CA ASP A 98 11.48 -4.12 -3.35
C ASP A 98 10.96 -2.96 -2.50
N LYS A 99 10.57 -1.83 -3.11
CA LYS A 99 9.98 -0.71 -2.39
C LYS A 99 8.67 -1.14 -1.75
N THR A 100 8.73 -1.35 -0.44
CA THR A 100 7.57 -1.39 0.45
C THR A 100 6.82 -0.07 0.37
N TYR A 101 5.49 -0.14 0.41
CA TYR A 101 4.63 1.03 0.30
C TYR A 101 4.79 1.96 1.52
N PRO A 102 4.80 3.29 1.31
CA PRO A 102 4.83 4.24 2.41
C PRO A 102 3.52 4.27 3.21
N TYR A 103 3.68 4.59 4.49
CA TYR A 103 2.63 4.91 5.44
C TYR A 103 2.87 6.31 5.99
N ILE A 104 1.81 7.00 6.36
CA ILE A 104 1.88 8.16 7.26
C ILE A 104 1.76 7.61 8.67
N VAL A 105 2.70 7.94 9.55
CA VAL A 105 2.66 7.54 10.96
C VAL A 105 2.31 8.74 11.80
N ILE A 106 1.31 8.59 12.66
CA ILE A 106 1.07 9.47 13.80
C ILE A 106 1.63 8.74 15.01
N LYS A 107 2.84 9.13 15.42
CA LYS A 107 3.59 8.43 16.45
C LYS A 107 2.89 8.57 17.81
N LYS A 108 2.65 7.46 18.49
CA LYS A 108 2.15 7.46 19.87
C LYS A 108 3.27 7.86 20.84
N GLU A 109 3.35 9.15 21.15
CA GLU A 109 4.28 9.76 22.11
C GLU A 109 3.68 11.09 22.62
N PRO A 110 4.16 11.68 23.74
CA PRO A 110 3.53 12.84 24.41
C PRO A 110 3.27 14.07 23.54
N TYR A 111 4.00 14.21 22.43
CA TYR A 111 3.76 15.22 21.41
C TYR A 111 3.87 14.53 20.05
N PRO A 112 2.75 14.05 19.47
CA PRO A 112 2.79 13.18 18.30
C PRO A 112 3.57 13.79 17.14
N ARG A 113 4.41 12.98 16.51
CA ARG A 113 5.09 13.33 15.26
C ARG A 113 4.36 12.70 14.09
N ILE A 114 4.23 13.47 13.02
CA ILE A 114 3.70 12.99 11.76
C ILE A 114 4.84 12.88 10.74
N PHE A 115 5.08 11.67 10.23
CA PHE A 115 6.12 11.45 9.24
C PHE A 115 5.84 10.24 8.35
N LEU A 116 6.51 10.20 7.19
CA LEU A 116 6.44 9.09 6.25
C LEU A 116 7.41 7.99 6.66
N THR A 117 6.94 6.74 6.70
CA THR A 117 7.78 5.54 6.86
C THR A 117 7.39 4.47 5.85
N ARG A 118 8.26 3.50 5.63
CA ARG A 118 7.89 2.25 4.92
C ARG A 118 7.83 1.03 5.85
N LYS A 119 8.17 1.24 7.13
CA LYS A 119 8.17 0.21 8.16
C LYS A 119 6.97 0.42 9.08
N LYS A 120 6.04 -0.53 9.05
CA LYS A 120 4.96 -0.62 10.04
C LYS A 120 5.50 -1.32 11.29
N ILE A 121 5.31 -0.72 12.45
CA ILE A 121 5.75 -1.25 13.75
C ILE A 121 4.51 -1.31 14.66
N ASN A 122 4.35 -2.41 15.39
CA ASN A 122 3.24 -2.58 16.34
C ASN A 122 3.58 -1.91 17.68
N ASP A 123 3.81 -0.60 17.67
CA ASP A 123 4.17 0.19 18.85
C ASP A 123 3.01 1.05 19.40
N GLY A 124 1.79 0.79 18.91
CA GLY A 124 0.59 1.55 19.25
C GLY A 124 0.45 2.88 18.52
N SER A 125 1.36 3.24 17.61
CA SER A 125 1.18 4.40 16.72
C SER A 125 0.10 4.12 15.69
N GLU A 126 -0.51 5.19 15.18
CA GLU A 126 -1.47 5.09 14.09
C GLU A 126 -0.73 5.13 12.74
N TYR A 127 -1.11 4.23 11.84
CA TYR A 127 -0.51 4.10 10.52
C TYR A 127 -1.60 4.24 9.47
N LEU A 128 -1.56 5.33 8.70
CA LEU A 128 -2.44 5.55 7.56
C LEU A 128 -1.75 5.02 6.28
N GLY A 129 -2.52 4.34 5.43
CA GLY A 129 -2.03 3.69 4.21
C GLY A 129 -2.19 2.16 4.26
N PRO A 130 -1.46 1.41 3.42
CA PRO A 130 -0.32 1.83 2.60
C PRO A 130 -0.71 2.71 1.42
N PHE A 131 0.16 3.66 1.04
CA PHE A 131 -0.04 4.54 -0.11
C PHE A 131 0.78 4.08 -1.31
N THR A 132 0.23 4.20 -2.51
CA THR A 132 0.90 3.78 -3.76
C THR A 132 1.98 4.76 -4.24
N SER A 133 1.97 6.02 -3.77
CA SER A 133 2.95 7.05 -4.15
C SER A 133 3.50 7.80 -2.95
N ALA A 134 4.81 7.69 -2.71
CA ALA A 134 5.50 8.47 -1.69
C ALA A 134 5.60 9.97 -2.03
N GLY A 135 5.52 10.35 -3.31
CA GLY A 135 5.50 11.76 -3.73
C GLY A 135 4.22 12.44 -3.27
N LYS A 136 3.07 11.88 -3.67
CA LYS A 136 1.75 12.40 -3.30
C LYS A 136 1.55 12.52 -1.78
N VAL A 137 2.08 11.56 -1.02
CA VAL A 137 2.02 11.62 0.45
C VAL A 137 2.86 12.77 1.01
N ARG A 138 4.04 13.05 0.44
CA ARG A 138 4.84 14.20 0.86
C ARG A 138 4.13 15.50 0.52
N ASP A 139 3.60 15.62 -0.69
CA ASP A 139 2.84 16.80 -1.12
C ASP A 139 1.66 17.07 -0.18
N LEU A 140 0.94 16.02 0.23
CA LEU A 140 -0.15 16.13 1.21
C LEU A 140 0.34 16.60 2.59
N ILE A 141 1.41 16.00 3.12
CA ILE A 141 1.98 16.42 4.41
C ILE A 141 2.44 17.87 4.34
N ASP A 142 3.10 18.26 3.25
CA ASP A 142 3.63 19.62 3.09
C ASP A 142 2.50 20.64 2.91
N PHE A 143 1.40 20.27 2.26
CA PHE A 143 0.18 21.08 2.23
C PHE A 143 -0.42 21.25 3.64
N ILE A 144 -0.55 20.18 4.42
CA ILE A 144 -1.10 20.27 5.80
C ILE A 144 -0.23 21.17 6.68
N LYS A 145 1.10 21.10 6.56
CA LYS A 145 2.04 21.95 7.32
C LYS A 145 1.84 23.45 7.10
N GLN A 146 1.23 23.86 5.98
CA GLN A 146 0.96 25.28 5.73
C GLN A 146 -0.11 25.86 6.65
N TYR A 147 -0.98 25.01 7.21
CA TYR A 147 -2.13 25.42 8.02
C TYR A 147 -2.13 24.82 9.43
N VAL A 148 -1.40 23.72 9.64
CA VAL A 148 -1.33 23.01 10.92
C VAL A 148 0.12 22.96 11.40
N PRO A 149 0.44 23.48 12.60
CA PRO A 149 1.79 23.41 13.17
C PRO A 149 2.17 21.97 13.56
N LEU A 150 2.73 21.23 12.61
CA LEU A 150 3.10 19.82 12.80
C LEU A 150 4.52 19.68 13.37
N ARG A 151 4.64 18.91 14.45
CA ARG A 151 5.94 18.53 14.99
C ARG A 151 6.66 17.53 14.07
N THR A 152 7.85 17.93 13.59
CA THR A 152 8.70 17.10 12.69
C THR A 152 10.02 16.65 13.35
N CYS A 153 10.45 17.28 14.44
CA CYS A 153 11.76 17.07 15.05
C CYS A 153 11.90 15.68 15.71
N LYS A 154 13.08 15.05 15.66
CA LYS A 154 13.29 13.69 16.20
C LYS A 154 13.58 13.60 17.71
N LEU A 155 13.41 14.71 18.44
CA LEU A 155 13.76 14.81 19.86
C LEU A 155 12.91 13.85 20.73
N ASN A 156 13.47 13.35 21.83
CA ASN A 156 12.71 12.57 22.81
C ASN A 156 12.10 13.53 23.85
N LEU A 157 10.87 13.98 23.59
CA LEU A 157 10.15 14.94 24.43
C LEU A 157 9.44 14.24 25.61
N SER A 158 10.19 13.47 26.38
CA SER A 158 9.73 12.98 27.67
C SER A 158 9.62 14.14 28.66
N GLU A 159 8.67 14.06 29.58
CA GLU A 159 8.47 15.08 30.62
C GLU A 159 9.76 15.38 31.40
N GLN A 160 10.54 14.33 31.71
CA GLN A 160 11.84 14.48 32.37
C GLN A 160 12.84 15.31 31.55
N ASN A 161 12.91 15.11 30.22
CA ASN A 161 13.83 15.86 29.37
C ASN A 161 13.42 17.32 29.23
N ILE A 162 12.12 17.59 29.15
CA ILE A 162 11.57 18.95 29.07
C ILE A 162 11.83 19.69 30.39
N ARG A 163 11.51 19.08 31.54
CA ARG A 163 11.77 19.67 32.87
C ARG A 163 13.25 19.97 33.12
N LYS A 164 14.15 19.17 32.56
CA LYS A 164 15.61 19.40 32.64
C LYS A 164 16.11 20.49 31.69
N GLY A 165 15.26 21.08 30.85
CA GLY A 165 15.67 22.08 29.85
C GLY A 165 16.66 21.52 28.82
N LYS A 166 16.56 20.22 28.51
CA LYS A 166 17.56 19.52 27.68
C LYS A 166 17.59 20.03 26.23
N PHE A 167 16.49 20.61 25.75
CA PHE A 167 16.31 21.04 24.37
C PHE A 167 15.93 22.52 24.32
N LYS A 168 16.20 23.13 23.17
CA LYS A 168 15.83 24.51 22.85
C LYS A 168 14.89 24.54 21.66
N VAL A 169 14.04 25.55 21.59
CA VAL A 169 13.20 25.78 20.41
C VAL A 169 14.06 25.95 19.16
N CYS A 170 13.57 25.42 18.05
CA CYS A 170 14.27 25.43 16.77
C CYS A 170 13.65 26.44 15.80
N LEU A 171 14.23 26.58 14.62
CA LEU A 171 13.74 27.50 13.59
C LEU A 171 12.25 27.31 13.26
N GLU A 172 11.76 26.07 13.22
CA GLU A 172 10.34 25.79 12.97
C GLU A 172 9.39 26.46 13.97
N TYR A 173 9.81 26.59 15.23
CA TYR A 173 9.04 27.34 16.22
C TYR A 173 9.02 28.83 15.90
N HIS A 174 10.18 29.41 15.60
CA HIS A 174 10.29 30.83 15.25
C HIS A 174 9.59 31.20 13.94
N LEU A 175 9.43 30.24 13.03
CA LEU A 175 8.65 30.38 11.80
C LEU A 175 7.13 30.15 12.01
N GLY A 176 6.69 29.70 13.19
CA GLY A 176 5.29 29.40 13.48
C GLY A 176 4.82 28.00 13.05
N ASN A 177 5.71 27.16 12.53
CA ASN A 177 5.40 25.80 12.04
C ASN A 177 5.31 24.76 13.17
N CYS A 178 5.69 25.12 14.40
CA CYS A 178 5.69 24.24 15.57
C CYS A 178 5.35 25.04 16.83
N LYS A 179 4.58 24.46 17.76
CA LYS A 179 4.20 25.11 19.04
C LYS A 179 5.28 25.06 20.13
N GLY A 180 6.45 24.50 19.85
CA GLY A 180 7.59 24.51 20.79
C GLY A 180 7.47 23.59 22.03
N PRO A 181 6.93 22.36 21.93
CA PRO A 181 6.78 21.46 23.09
C PRO A 181 8.11 21.08 23.77
N CYS A 182 9.24 21.23 23.06
CA CYS A 182 10.58 20.96 23.57
C CYS A 182 11.00 21.83 24.75
N GLU A 183 10.40 23.02 24.89
CA GLU A 183 10.59 23.90 26.06
C GLU A 183 9.31 24.00 26.91
N GLY A 184 8.33 23.12 26.69
CA GLY A 184 7.08 23.12 27.45
C GLY A 184 6.09 24.24 27.07
N LEU A 185 6.22 24.79 25.86
CA LEU A 185 5.33 25.86 25.37
C LEU A 185 4.00 25.36 24.76
N GLN A 186 3.79 24.04 24.77
CA GLN A 186 2.60 23.37 24.26
C GLN A 186 2.13 22.33 25.28
N ASP A 187 0.83 22.28 25.54
CA ASP A 187 0.20 21.25 26.35
C ASP A 187 0.08 19.92 25.60
N GLN A 188 0.06 18.78 26.29
CA GLN A 188 -0.05 17.47 25.62
C GLN A 188 -1.42 17.21 24.98
N GLN A 189 -2.44 17.98 25.34
CA GLN A 189 -3.81 17.84 24.80
C GLN A 189 -4.02 18.64 23.49
N ASP A 190 -3.09 19.53 23.16
CA ASP A 190 -3.10 20.46 22.02
C ASP A 190 -2.54 19.88 20.72
#